data_AF-A0A7V4LSP0-F1
#
_entry.id   AF-A0A7V4LSP0-F1
#
_cell.length_a   1.000
_cell.length_b   1.000
_cell.length_c   1.000
_cell.angle_alpha   90.00
_cell.angle_beta   90.00
_cell.angle_gamma   90.00
#
_symmetry.space_group_name_H-M   'P 1'
#
loop_
_entity.id
_entity.type
_entity.pdbx_description
1 polymer ?
#
loop_
_entity_poly.entity_id
_entity_poly.type
_entity_poly.pdbx_seq_one_letter_code
_entity_poly.pdbx_strand_id
1 'polypeptide(L)'
;MSGTGLRVAAAAPEQKAGRPEPKIYKRGDYTFNRRFIETQFSGFFRLVPSEAEKDLVLVIRTPKQEYLAKRISRISATEMFIQPIQVGAKEVNVVIGEIAEIQVRHKDDLGR
;
A
#
# COMPACT_ATOMS: atom_id res chain seq x y z
N MET A 1 41.17 -3.03 15.13
CA MET A 1 39.96 -2.36 15.66
C MET A 1 39.01 -2.13 14.50
N SER A 2 37.85 -2.75 14.60
CA SER A 2 36.80 -2.84 13.58
C SER A 2 36.18 -1.50 13.23
N GLY A 3 35.63 -1.41 12.02
CA GLY A 3 34.43 -0.59 11.78
C GLY A 3 34.53 0.37 10.60
N THR A 4 34.08 -0.08 9.43
CA THR A 4 33.47 0.84 8.46
C THR A 4 32.36 0.12 7.71
N GLY A 5 31.23 -0.07 8.39
CA GLY A 5 29.97 -0.44 7.77
C GLY A 5 29.15 0.81 7.53
N LEU A 6 29.38 1.52 6.43
CA LEU A 6 28.49 2.60 6.00
C LEU A 6 27.33 1.96 5.21
N ARG A 7 26.24 1.62 5.91
CA ARG A 7 24.97 1.30 5.25
C ARG A 7 24.27 2.63 4.94
N VAL A 8 24.22 2.98 3.65
CA VAL A 8 23.39 4.08 3.15
C VAL A 8 21.93 3.69 3.34
N ALA A 9 21.31 4.18 4.41
CA ALA A 9 19.88 4.05 4.61
C ALA A 9 19.16 5.07 3.72
N ALA A 10 18.45 4.52 2.73
CA ALA A 10 17.33 5.05 1.96
C ALA A 10 17.07 6.57 2.02
N ALA A 11 17.22 7.22 0.85
CA ALA A 11 16.60 8.50 0.56
C ALA A 11 15.09 8.48 0.91
N ALA A 12 14.70 9.30 1.89
CA ALA A 12 13.31 9.67 2.09
C ALA A 12 12.92 10.69 0.99
N PRO A 13 11.85 10.46 0.21
CA PRO A 13 11.46 11.39 -0.83
C PRO A 13 10.87 12.67 -0.20
N GLU A 14 11.15 13.79 -0.87
CA GLU A 14 10.87 15.16 -0.46
C GLU A 14 9.41 15.42 -0.06
N GLN A 15 9.26 16.11 1.07
CA GLN A 15 8.01 16.56 1.66
C GLN A 15 7.31 17.62 0.80
N LYS A 16 6.08 17.32 0.35
CA LYS A 16 5.11 18.37 -0.01
C LYS A 16 4.28 18.72 1.21
N ALA A 17 4.48 19.93 1.72
CA ALA A 17 3.77 20.50 2.86
C ALA A 17 2.23 20.39 2.67
N GLY A 18 1.55 19.80 3.66
CA GLY A 18 0.09 19.78 3.76
C GLY A 18 -0.63 18.47 3.38
N ARG A 19 0.09 17.45 2.90
CA ARG A 19 -0.49 16.11 2.63
C ARG A 19 0.11 15.08 3.58
N PRO A 20 -0.68 14.10 4.07
CA PRO A 20 -0.14 13.02 4.89
C PRO A 20 0.96 12.29 4.12
N GLU A 21 2.13 12.13 4.74
CA GLU A 21 3.27 11.47 4.12
C GLU A 21 2.88 10.07 3.63
N PRO A 22 3.36 9.66 2.43
CA PRO A 22 3.07 8.34 1.91
C PRO A 22 3.66 7.27 2.84
N LYS A 23 2.81 6.42 3.40
CA LYS A 23 3.25 5.33 4.27
C LYS A 23 3.67 4.15 3.41
N ILE A 24 4.95 3.77 3.50
CA ILE A 24 5.55 2.70 2.70
C ILE A 24 5.86 1.51 3.62
N TYR A 25 5.34 0.35 3.26
CA TYR A 25 5.61 -0.92 3.93
C TYR A 25 6.30 -1.83 2.93
N LYS A 26 7.50 -2.29 3.25
CA LYS A 26 8.28 -3.20 2.40
C LYS A 26 8.34 -4.60 2.98
N ARG A 27 8.35 -5.61 2.10
CA ARG A 27 8.65 -6.98 2.48
C ARG A 27 10.12 -7.06 2.89
N GLY A 28 10.36 -7.47 4.14
CA GLY A 28 11.68 -7.46 4.77
C GLY A 28 11.65 -6.70 6.10
N ASP A 29 11.00 -5.53 6.09
CA ASP A 29 10.75 -4.74 7.31
C ASP A 29 9.47 -5.22 8.02
N TYR A 30 8.48 -5.63 7.23
CA TYR A 30 7.19 -6.10 7.72
C TYR A 30 6.85 -7.49 7.19
N THR A 31 6.18 -8.27 8.04
CA THR A 31 5.58 -9.56 7.65
C THR A 31 4.17 -9.34 7.12
N PHE A 32 3.99 -9.43 5.81
CA PHE A 32 2.67 -9.35 5.19
C PHE A 32 1.90 -10.65 5.37
N ASN A 33 0.91 -10.61 6.26
CA ASN A 33 -0.10 -11.63 6.46
C ASN A 33 -1.47 -10.97 6.60
N ARG A 34 -2.53 -11.78 6.63
CA ARG A 34 -3.91 -11.30 6.77
C ARG A 34 -4.07 -10.32 7.95
N ARG A 35 -3.57 -10.68 9.14
CA ARG A 35 -3.70 -9.87 10.36
C ARG A 35 -3.02 -8.51 10.22
N PHE A 36 -1.83 -8.47 9.63
CA PHE A 36 -1.12 -7.24 9.35
C PHE A 36 -1.96 -6.32 8.46
N ILE A 37 -2.51 -6.86 7.36
CA ILE A 37 -3.30 -6.07 6.41
C ILE A 37 -4.59 -5.56 7.06
N GLU A 38 -5.33 -6.42 7.77
CA GLU A 38 -6.56 -6.04 8.48
C GLU A 38 -6.31 -4.95 9.52
N THR A 39 -5.17 -5.00 10.21
CA THR A 39 -4.84 -4.02 11.27
C THR A 39 -4.38 -2.69 10.68
N GLN A 40 -3.40 -2.71 9.78
CA GLN A 40 -2.77 -1.50 9.25
C GLN A 40 -3.65 -0.76 8.21
N PHE A 41 -4.53 -1.48 7.52
CA PHE A 41 -5.35 -0.94 6.43
C PHE A 41 -6.85 -1.09 6.70
N SER A 42 -7.25 -1.15 7.97
CA SER A 42 -8.66 -1.27 8.39
C SER A 42 -9.59 -0.25 7.72
N GLY A 43 -9.13 0.99 7.48
CA GLY A 43 -9.89 2.04 6.77
C GLY A 43 -10.24 1.67 5.32
N PHE A 44 -9.41 0.86 4.64
CA PHE A 44 -9.62 0.44 3.25
C PHE A 44 -10.61 -0.72 3.11
N PHE A 45 -11.08 -1.33 4.20
CA PHE A 45 -12.16 -2.33 4.16
C PHE A 45 -13.55 -1.71 4.19
N ARG A 46 -13.65 -0.40 4.44
CA ARG A 46 -14.94 0.29 4.50
C ARG A 46 -15.48 0.51 3.09
N LEU A 47 -16.78 0.27 2.92
CA LEU A 47 -17.48 0.54 1.66
C LEU A 47 -17.56 2.05 1.37
N VAL A 48 -17.73 2.85 2.44
CA VAL A 48 -17.77 4.31 2.39
C VAL A 48 -16.51 4.83 3.08
N PRO A 49 -15.54 5.36 2.31
CA PRO A 49 -14.37 6.03 2.87
C PRO A 49 -14.81 7.25 3.69
N SER A 50 -14.12 7.49 4.81
CA SER A 50 -14.30 8.75 5.53
C SER A 50 -13.75 9.92 4.70
N GLU A 51 -14.17 11.16 4.98
CA GLU A 51 -13.70 12.36 4.26
C GLU A 51 -12.16 12.49 4.24
N ALA A 52 -11.47 11.98 5.27
CA ALA A 52 -10.02 11.97 5.36
C ALA A 52 -9.34 10.85 4.54
N GLU A 53 -10.08 9.79 4.21
CA GLU A 53 -9.57 8.60 3.51
C GLU A 53 -10.05 8.53 2.05
N LYS A 54 -11.05 9.34 1.66
CA LYS A 54 -11.65 9.35 0.32
C LYS A 54 -10.64 9.64 -0.80
N ASP A 55 -9.57 10.35 -0.45
CA ASP A 55 -8.52 10.75 -1.36
C ASP A 55 -7.26 9.89 -1.22
N LEU A 56 -7.25 8.88 -0.35
CA LEU A 56 -6.15 7.93 -0.20
C LEU A 56 -6.34 6.70 -1.10
N VAL A 57 -5.22 6.15 -1.57
CA VAL A 57 -5.15 4.97 -2.42
C VAL A 57 -4.13 3.98 -1.86
N LEU A 58 -4.43 2.69 -2.04
CA LEU A 58 -3.49 1.62 -1.77
C LEU A 58 -2.72 1.29 -3.05
N VAL A 59 -1.40 1.43 -3.01
CA VAL A 59 -0.49 1.03 -4.09
C VAL A 59 0.16 -0.28 -3.68
N ILE A 60 -0.16 -1.37 -4.40
CA ILE A 60 0.35 -2.70 -4.09
C ILE A 60 1.30 -3.11 -5.20
N ARG A 61 2.59 -3.21 -4.88
CA ARG A 61 3.61 -3.61 -5.83
C ARG A 61 3.88 -5.10 -5.70
N THR A 62 3.79 -5.80 -6.83
CA THR A 62 4.22 -7.19 -6.97
C THR A 62 5.35 -7.27 -8.01
N PRO A 63 6.10 -8.38 -8.09
CA PRO A 63 7.09 -8.58 -9.15
C PRO A 63 6.51 -8.48 -10.57
N LYS A 64 5.21 -8.78 -10.73
CA LYS A 64 4.55 -8.79 -12.04
C LYS A 64 4.07 -7.40 -12.44
N GLN A 65 3.44 -6.69 -11.51
CA GLN A 65 2.84 -5.37 -11.75
C GLN A 65 2.48 -4.64 -10.46
N GLU A 66 2.10 -3.37 -10.61
CA GLU A 66 1.60 -2.51 -9.54
C GLU A 66 0.08 -2.35 -9.66
N TYR A 67 -0.62 -2.45 -8.53
CA TYR A 67 -2.07 -2.29 -8.45
C TYR A 67 -2.43 -1.05 -7.65
N LEU A 68 -3.32 -0.24 -8.21
CA LEU A 68 -3.89 0.93 -7.56
C LEU A 68 -5.30 0.62 -7.08
N ALA A 69 -5.45 0.39 -5.78
CA ALA A 69 -6.70 0.03 -5.14
C ALA A 69 -7.34 1.20 -4.40
N LYS A 70 -8.65 1.34 -4.57
CA LYS A 70 -9.48 2.24 -3.77
C LYS A 70 -9.91 1.60 -2.45
N ARG A 71 -10.16 0.29 -2.46
CA ARG A 71 -10.56 -0.48 -1.27
C ARG A 71 -10.13 -1.94 -1.38
N ILE A 72 -10.16 -2.63 -0.25
CA ILE A 72 -10.03 -4.07 -0.13
C ILE A 72 -11.43 -4.63 0.06
N SER A 73 -11.92 -5.41 -0.90
CA SER A 73 -13.27 -6.01 -0.83
C SER A 73 -13.31 -7.19 0.14
N ARG A 74 -12.27 -8.03 0.10
CA ARG A 74 -12.16 -9.24 0.94
C ARG A 74 -10.71 -9.69 1.04
N ILE A 75 -10.39 -10.40 2.11
CA ILE A 75 -9.06 -10.96 2.36
C ILE A 75 -9.18 -12.37 2.93
N SER A 76 -8.32 -13.27 2.47
CA SER A 76 -8.16 -14.64 2.98
C SER A 76 -6.77 -14.80 3.61
N ALA A 77 -6.39 -16.03 3.95
CA ALA A 77 -5.06 -16.31 4.51
C ALA A 77 -3.92 -16.07 3.50
N THR A 78 -4.17 -16.34 2.21
CA THR A 78 -3.16 -16.34 1.14
C THR A 78 -3.38 -15.24 0.11
N GLU A 79 -4.60 -14.72 0.01
CA GLU A 79 -5.01 -13.84 -1.07
C GLU A 79 -5.79 -12.64 -0.56
N MET A 80 -5.70 -11.54 -1.28
CA MET A 80 -6.44 -10.32 -1.04
C MET A 80 -7.14 -9.90 -2.33
N PHE A 81 -8.37 -9.44 -2.20
CA PHE A 81 -9.17 -8.99 -3.33
C PHE A 81 -9.41 -7.49 -3.20
N ILE A 82 -9.03 -6.77 -4.23
CA ILE A 82 -9.03 -5.31 -4.24
C ILE A 82 -9.94 -4.78 -5.32
N GLN A 83 -10.55 -3.64 -5.03
CA GLN A 83 -11.26 -2.85 -6.01
C GLN A 83 -10.31 -1.78 -6.56
N PRO A 84 -9.97 -1.82 -7.86
CA PRO A 84 -9.11 -0.80 -8.46
C PRO A 84 -9.74 0.61 -8.40
N ILE A 85 -8.92 1.65 -8.48
CA ILE A 85 -9.40 3.04 -8.54
C ILE A 85 -10.19 3.34 -9.81
N GLN A 86 -9.91 2.62 -10.90
CA GLN A 86 -10.58 2.80 -12.18
C GLN A 86 -12.07 2.44 -12.08
N VAL A 87 -12.93 3.38 -12.46
CA VAL A 87 -14.38 3.22 -12.43
C VAL A 87 -14.80 2.08 -13.37
N GLY A 88 -15.61 1.15 -12.86
CA GLY A 88 -16.06 -0.02 -13.62
C GLY A 88 -15.03 -1.16 -13.74
N ALA A 89 -13.84 -1.02 -13.15
CA ALA A 89 -12.85 -2.10 -13.13
C ALA A 89 -13.36 -3.29 -12.32
N LYS A 90 -13.02 -4.50 -12.79
CA LYS A 90 -13.31 -5.73 -12.05
C LYS A 90 -12.44 -5.82 -10.80
N GLU A 91 -12.94 -6.54 -9.80
CA GLU A 91 -12.14 -6.93 -8.65
C GLU A 91 -10.90 -7.71 -9.09
N VAL A 92 -9.77 -7.39 -8.49
CA VAL A 92 -8.49 -8.02 -8.78
C VAL A 92 -8.05 -8.85 -7.58
N ASN A 93 -7.59 -10.07 -7.84
CA ASN A 93 -6.96 -10.93 -6.85
C ASN A 93 -5.46 -10.67 -6.79
N VAL A 94 -4.93 -10.54 -5.58
CA VAL A 94 -3.51 -10.37 -5.30
C VAL A 94 -3.09 -11.41 -4.28
N VAL A 95 -2.09 -12.22 -4.62
CA VAL A 95 -1.51 -13.22 -3.71
C VAL A 95 -0.64 -12.50 -2.68
N ILE A 96 -0.97 -12.63 -1.39
CA ILE A 96 -0.28 -11.95 -0.29
C ILE A 96 1.20 -12.34 -0.27
N GLY A 97 1.57 -13.56 -0.64
CA GLY A 97 2.97 -14.00 -0.73
C GLY A 97 3.81 -13.23 -1.76
N GLU A 98 3.20 -12.71 -2.83
CA GLU A 98 3.90 -12.04 -3.93
C GLU A 98 4.08 -10.53 -3.72
N ILE A 99 3.47 -9.93 -2.69
CA ILE A 99 3.47 -8.48 -2.50
C ILE A 99 4.86 -7.98 -2.07
N ALA A 100 5.62 -7.33 -2.92
CA ALA A 100 6.93 -6.79 -2.53
C ALA A 100 6.80 -5.56 -1.60
N GLU A 101 5.81 -4.71 -1.86
CA GLU A 101 5.64 -3.42 -1.16
C GLU A 101 4.17 -3.00 -1.18
N ILE A 102 3.71 -2.36 -0.11
CA ILE A 102 2.40 -1.72 -0.02
C ILE A 102 2.62 -0.27 0.36
N GLN A 103 1.98 0.65 -0.34
CA GLN A 103 2.04 2.07 -0.04
C GLN A 103 0.65 2.65 0.12
N VAL A 104 0.51 3.59 1.04
CA VAL A 104 -0.68 4.44 1.15
C VAL A 104 -0.27 5.82 0.67
N ARG A 105 -0.90 6.31 -0.39
CA ARG A 105 -0.60 7.63 -0.97
C ARG A 105 -1.90 8.39 -1.24
N HIS A 106 -1.80 9.69 -1.48
CA HIS A 106 -2.92 10.48 -1.97
C HIS A 106 -3.13 10.23 -3.47
N LYS A 107 -4.38 10.14 -3.93
CA LYS A 107 -4.72 9.87 -5.34
C LYS A 107 -4.16 10.94 -6.27
N ASP A 108 -4.08 12.19 -5.80
CA ASP A 108 -3.54 13.32 -6.59
C ASP A 108 -2.04 13.19 -6.86
N ASP A 109 -1.32 12.37 -6.09
CA ASP A 109 0.10 12.11 -6.31
C ASP A 109 0.35 11.03 -7.37
N LEU A 110 -0.71 10.40 -7.92
CA LEU A 110 -0.62 9.42 -9.00
C LEU A 110 -0.48 10.05 -10.40
N GLY A 111 -0.80 11.35 -10.54
CA GLY A 111 -0.97 12.03 -11.83
C GLY A 111 -0.02 13.20 -12.08
N ARG A 112 1.14 13.25 -11.41
CA ARG A 112 2.18 14.25 -11.70
C ARG A 112 3.42 13.61 -12.31
#